data_AF-A0A354YUD2-F1
#
_entry.id   AF-A0A354YUD2-F1
#
_cell.length_a   1.000
_cell.length_b   1.000
_cell.length_c   1.000
_cell.angle_alpha   90.00
_cell.angle_beta   90.00
_cell.angle_gamma   90.00
#
_symmetry.space_group_name_H-M   'P 1'
#
loop_
_entity.id
_entity.type
_entity.pdbx_description
1 polymer ?
#
loop_
_entity_poly.entity_id
_entity_poly.type
_entity_poly.pdbx_seq_one_letter_code
_entity_poly.pdbx_strand_id
1 'polypeptide(L)'
;VRHSAENKVYGKLGEIASLKKKRPEILIAFGGCMAQLPEVRQKLKKRGVDVVFGTHNIHELPYLIARAQEERSPVFEVWEKEGRIVEPLPSCRKPGLSAFVNIMFGCNNFCSYCIVPYTRGRERSRKADDIIRELEELAAAGYKEVTLLG
;
A
#
# COMPACT_ATOMS: atom_id res chain seq x y z
N VAL A 1 12.06 12.76 9.24
CA VAL A 1 10.65 12.39 8.92
C VAL A 1 10.43 10.88 8.84
N ARG A 2 11.20 10.11 8.06
CA ARG A 2 10.98 8.65 7.88
C ARG A 2 11.18 7.79 9.13
N HIS A 3 12.26 8.01 9.87
CA HIS A 3 12.60 7.18 11.03
C HIS A 3 11.45 7.09 12.06
N SER A 4 10.73 8.19 12.27
CA SER A 4 9.54 8.20 13.15
C SER A 4 8.40 7.34 12.59
N ALA A 5 8.13 7.42 11.28
CA ALA A 5 7.10 6.60 10.63
C ALA A 5 7.47 5.11 10.67
N GLU A 6 8.73 4.76 10.39
CA GLU A 6 9.20 3.38 10.44
C GLU A 6 9.07 2.79 11.85
N ASN A 7 9.48 3.54 12.87
CA ASN A 7 9.36 3.12 14.27
C ASN A 7 7.90 2.87 14.67
N LYS A 8 6.96 3.73 14.25
CA LYS A 8 5.53 3.53 14.49
C LYS A 8 5.02 2.24 13.85
N VAL A 9 5.42 1.99 12.60
CA VAL A 9 5.04 0.77 11.87
C VAL A 9 5.60 -0.48 12.56
N TYR A 10 6.87 -0.48 12.96
CA TYR A 10 7.46 -1.62 13.69
C TYR A 10 6.85 -1.83 15.07
N GLY A 11 6.50 -0.75 15.78
CA GLY A 11 5.78 -0.82 17.05
C GLY A 11 4.41 -1.48 16.86
N LYS A 12 3.64 -1.04 15.86
CA LYS A 12 2.33 -1.62 15.55
C LYS A 12 2.42 -3.09 15.13
N LEU A 13 3.45 -3.45 14.37
CA LEU A 13 3.70 -4.84 14.00
C LEU A 13 3.93 -5.74 15.23
N GLY A 14 4.64 -5.24 16.25
CA GLY A 14 4.82 -5.98 17.51
C GLY A 14 3.52 -6.18 18.31
N GLU A 15 2.66 -5.16 18.33
CA GLU A 15 1.32 -5.24 18.93
C GLU A 15 0.47 -6.32 18.24
N ILE A 16 0.41 -6.29 16.91
CA ILE A 16 -0.40 -7.24 16.11
C ILE A 16 0.19 -8.66 16.19
N ALA A 17 1.51 -8.81 16.20
CA ALA A 17 2.16 -10.12 16.38
C ALA A 17 1.78 -10.76 17.73
N SER A 18 1.55 -9.96 18.78
CA SER A 18 1.08 -10.45 20.07
C SER A 18 -0.37 -10.94 20.02
N LEU A 19 -1.22 -10.34 19.18
CA LEU A 19 -2.58 -10.83 18.92
C LEU A 19 -2.55 -12.19 18.21
N LYS A 20 -1.68 -12.36 17.20
CA LYS A 20 -1.53 -13.63 16.49
C LYS A 20 -1.09 -14.79 17.38
N LYS A 21 -0.28 -14.53 18.42
CA LYS A 21 0.07 -15.56 19.43
C LYS A 21 -1.15 -16.09 20.18
N LYS A 22 -2.16 -15.24 20.42
CA LYS A 22 -3.42 -15.62 21.07
C LYS A 22 -4.45 -16.20 20.09
N ARG A 23 -4.33 -15.84 18.81
CA ARG A 23 -5.24 -16.16 17.72
C ARG A 23 -4.45 -16.59 16.47
N PRO A 24 -3.97 -17.85 16.40
CA PRO A 24 -3.08 -18.33 15.35
C PRO A 24 -3.70 -18.29 13.94
N GLU A 25 -5.02 -18.17 13.84
CA GLU A 25 -5.76 -18.08 12.57
C GLU A 25 -5.63 -16.72 11.88
N ILE A 26 -5.12 -15.69 12.59
CA ILE A 26 -4.95 -14.35 12.02
C ILE A 26 -3.74 -14.32 11.10
N LEU A 27 -3.95 -13.83 9.88
CA LEU A 27 -2.88 -13.46 8.96
C LEU A 27 -2.46 -12.01 9.15
N ILE A 28 -1.15 -11.78 9.12
CA ILE A 28 -0.53 -10.46 9.14
C ILE A 28 0.00 -10.18 7.73
N ALA A 29 -0.64 -9.21 7.06
CA ALA A 29 -0.15 -8.66 5.80
C ALA A 29 0.58 -7.34 6.02
N PHE A 30 1.71 -7.16 5.34
CA PHE A 30 2.52 -5.94 5.36
C PHE A 30 2.76 -5.47 3.94
N GLY A 31 2.50 -4.19 3.65
CA GLY A 31 2.80 -3.66 2.33
C GLY A 31 2.96 -2.15 2.26
N GLY A 32 3.10 -1.66 1.03
CA GLY A 32 3.36 -0.27 0.71
C GLY A 32 4.84 0.05 0.49
N CYS A 33 5.18 1.34 0.45
CA CYS A 33 6.51 1.80 0.02
C CYS A 33 7.67 1.32 0.90
N MET A 34 7.44 1.05 2.18
CA MET A 34 8.47 0.48 3.05
C MET A 34 8.86 -0.94 2.65
N ALA A 35 7.90 -1.76 2.18
CA ALA A 35 8.18 -3.13 1.75
C ALA A 35 9.07 -3.19 0.49
N GLN A 36 9.16 -2.08 -0.26
CA GLN A 36 10.04 -1.96 -1.42
C GLN A 36 11.52 -1.88 -1.05
N LEU A 37 11.83 -1.61 0.22
CA LEU A 37 13.21 -1.57 0.71
C LEU A 37 13.71 -2.99 1.09
N PRO A 38 14.82 -3.47 0.50
CA PRO A 38 15.36 -4.81 0.80
C PRO A 38 15.61 -5.07 2.29
N GLU A 39 16.14 -4.08 3.01
CA GLU A 39 16.43 -4.15 4.44
C GLU A 39 15.16 -4.30 5.29
N VAL A 40 14.05 -3.71 4.86
CA VAL A 40 12.75 -3.87 5.52
C VAL A 40 12.24 -5.29 5.28
N ARG A 41 12.29 -5.78 4.03
CA ARG A 41 11.86 -7.17 3.71
C ARG A 41 12.60 -8.21 4.53
N GLN A 42 13.92 -8.06 4.68
CA GLN A 42 14.73 -8.97 5.47
C GLN A 42 14.33 -8.96 6.96
N LYS A 43 14.00 -7.78 7.50
CA LYS A 43 13.47 -7.66 8.88
C LYS A 43 12.10 -8.30 9.03
N LEU A 44 11.20 -8.14 8.05
CA LEU A 44 9.84 -8.69 8.10
C LEU A 44 9.83 -10.23 8.11
N LYS A 45 10.75 -10.89 7.38
CA LYS A 45 10.92 -12.35 7.41
C LYS A 45 11.12 -12.92 8.82
N LYS A 46 11.73 -12.13 9.72
CA LYS A 46 12.01 -12.54 11.11
C LYS A 46 10.89 -12.16 12.09
N ARG A 47 9.82 -11.48 11.64
CA ARG A 47 8.80 -10.87 12.51
C ARG A 47 7.41 -11.50 12.38
N GLY A 48 7.31 -12.70 11.81
CA GLY A 48 6.06 -13.49 11.78
C GLY A 48 4.96 -12.91 10.89
N VAL A 49 5.35 -12.14 9.88
CA VAL A 49 4.47 -11.62 8.82
C VAL A 49 4.19 -12.74 7.81
N ASP A 50 2.93 -12.90 7.41
CA ASP A 50 2.49 -13.97 6.49
C ASP A 50 2.46 -13.52 5.05
N VAL A 51 2.11 -12.26 4.79
CA VAL A 51 2.02 -11.73 3.43
C VAL A 51 2.80 -10.44 3.33
N VAL A 52 3.74 -10.35 2.38
CA VAL A 52 4.47 -9.12 2.08
C VAL A 52 4.29 -8.74 0.62
N PHE A 53 3.84 -7.51 0.36
CA PHE A 53 3.63 -6.96 -0.97
C PHE A 53 4.14 -5.52 -1.11
N GLY A 54 4.54 -5.13 -2.32
CA GLY A 54 5.11 -3.82 -2.61
C GLY A 54 4.05 -2.76 -2.96
N THR A 55 4.53 -1.55 -3.30
CA THR A 55 3.68 -0.50 -3.86
C THR A 55 3.11 -0.91 -5.22
N HIS A 56 3.84 -1.71 -5.99
CA HIS A 56 3.54 -1.98 -7.40
C HIS A 56 2.53 -3.10 -7.62
N ASN A 57 2.29 -3.95 -6.62
CA ASN A 57 1.42 -5.12 -6.73
C ASN A 57 0.33 -5.20 -5.66
N ILE A 58 -0.18 -4.04 -5.21
CA ILE A 58 -1.30 -3.99 -4.26
C ILE A 58 -2.56 -4.72 -4.76
N HIS A 59 -2.77 -4.74 -6.08
CA HIS A 59 -3.89 -5.42 -6.72
C HIS A 59 -3.82 -6.96 -6.57
N GLU A 60 -2.65 -7.51 -6.28
CA GLU A 60 -2.46 -8.95 -6.03
C GLU A 60 -2.79 -9.36 -4.59
N LEU A 61 -3.03 -8.40 -3.69
CA LEU A 61 -3.25 -8.70 -2.26
C LEU A 61 -4.31 -9.80 -2.02
N PRO A 62 -5.48 -9.83 -2.69
CA PRO A 62 -6.44 -10.91 -2.51
C PRO A 62 -5.86 -12.29 -2.84
N TYR A 63 -5.09 -12.39 -3.93
CA TYR A 63 -4.42 -13.62 -4.35
C TYR A 63 -3.32 -14.03 -3.38
N LEU A 64 -2.48 -13.09 -2.93
CA LEU A 64 -1.41 -13.36 -1.98
C LEU A 64 -1.95 -13.85 -0.62
N ILE A 65 -3.09 -13.32 -0.17
CA ILE A 65 -3.78 -13.80 1.03
C ILE A 65 -4.27 -15.23 0.82
N ALA A 66 -4.96 -15.51 -0.28
CA ALA A 66 -5.47 -16.85 -0.57
C ALA A 66 -4.35 -17.90 -0.60
N ARG A 67 -3.23 -17.58 -1.26
CA ARG A 67 -2.05 -18.44 -1.29
C ARG A 67 -1.46 -18.69 0.09
N ALA A 68 -1.30 -17.65 0.91
CA ALA A 68 -0.77 -17.82 2.27
C ALA A 68 -1.68 -18.71 3.14
N GLN A 69 -3.00 -18.67 2.92
CA GLN A 69 -3.96 -19.55 3.60
C GLN A 69 -3.85 -21.01 3.13
N GLU A 70 -3.76 -21.21 1.82
CA GLU A 70 -3.68 -22.55 1.21
C GLU A 70 -2.36 -23.24 1.50
N GLU A 71 -1.24 -22.56 1.25
CA GLU A 71 0.12 -23.09 1.46
C GLU A 71 0.48 -23.19 2.95
N ARG A 72 -0.28 -22.51 3.83
CA ARG A 72 0.02 -22.35 5.27
C ARG A 72 1.46 -21.89 5.52
N SER A 73 1.97 -21.06 4.62
CA SER A 73 3.36 -20.59 4.62
C SER A 73 3.43 -19.11 4.26
N PRO A 74 4.46 -18.38 4.71
CA PRO A 74 4.56 -16.95 4.42
C PRO A 74 4.88 -16.67 2.94
N VAL A 75 4.09 -15.80 2.31
CA VAL A 75 4.21 -15.38 0.90
C VAL A 75 4.82 -13.98 0.82
N PHE A 76 5.98 -13.87 0.20
CA PHE A 76 6.73 -12.61 0.07
C PHE A 76 6.89 -12.28 -1.41
N GLU A 77 5.97 -11.47 -1.94
CA GLU A 77 5.92 -11.14 -3.36
C GLU A 77 5.91 -9.62 -3.54
N VAL A 78 7.08 -9.07 -3.87
CA VAL A 78 7.30 -7.63 -3.96
C VAL A 78 7.86 -7.33 -5.34
N TRP A 79 7.07 -6.67 -6.17
CA TRP A 79 7.48 -6.26 -7.50
C TRP A 79 8.52 -5.12 -7.43
N GLU A 80 9.68 -5.34 -8.04
CA GLU A 80 10.78 -4.36 -8.05
C GLU A 80 10.54 -3.18 -8.98
N LYS A 81 9.78 -3.40 -10.06
CA LYS A 81 9.48 -2.40 -11.07
C LYS A 81 8.00 -2.12 -11.13
N GLU A 82 7.68 -0.89 -11.47
CA GLU A 82 6.33 -0.47 -11.76
C GLU A 82 5.78 -1.16 -13.01
N GLY A 83 4.57 -1.72 -12.89
CA GLY A 83 3.78 -2.21 -14.02
C GLY A 83 2.88 -1.14 -14.61
N ARG A 84 1.77 -1.57 -15.23
CA ARG A 84 0.67 -0.66 -15.57
C ARG A 84 -0.04 -0.19 -14.31
N ILE A 85 -0.69 0.97 -14.38
CA ILE A 85 -1.63 1.38 -13.33
C ILE A 85 -2.83 0.43 -13.40
N VAL A 86 -3.12 -0.27 -12.31
CA VAL A 86 -4.25 -1.19 -12.20
C VAL A 86 -5.35 -0.48 -11.41
N GLU A 87 -6.33 0.06 -12.13
CA GLU A 87 -7.49 0.78 -11.59
C GLU A 87 -8.73 0.50 -12.45
N PRO A 88 -9.95 0.67 -11.89
CA PRO A 88 -10.23 1.05 -10.50
C PRO A 88 -9.97 -0.11 -9.51
N LEU A 89 -9.43 0.22 -8.34
CA LEU A 89 -9.41 -0.69 -7.19
C LEU A 89 -10.56 -0.34 -6.24
N PRO A 90 -11.18 -1.34 -5.60
CA PRO A 90 -12.26 -1.08 -4.64
C PRO A 90 -11.74 -0.18 -3.51
N SER A 91 -12.44 0.91 -3.25
CA SER A 91 -12.07 1.91 -2.24
C SER A 91 -13.21 2.11 -1.25
N CYS A 92 -12.95 1.82 0.03
CA CYS A 92 -13.88 2.11 1.12
C CYS A 92 -13.44 3.40 1.80
N ARG A 93 -14.19 4.48 1.60
CA ARG A 93 -13.94 5.77 2.25
C ARG A 93 -14.84 5.92 3.46
N LYS A 94 -14.33 6.57 4.51
CA LYS A 94 -15.19 6.98 5.61
C LYS A 94 -16.17 8.03 5.08
N PRO A 95 -17.47 7.95 5.43
CA PRO A 95 -18.40 9.03 5.14
C PRO A 95 -17.88 10.33 5.74
N GLY A 96 -17.97 11.42 4.99
CA GLY A 96 -17.43 12.70 5.43
C GLY A 96 -17.58 13.78 4.37
N LEU A 97 -17.11 14.98 4.72
CA LEU A 97 -17.15 16.14 3.82
C LEU A 97 -16.05 16.08 2.75
N SER A 98 -14.90 15.50 3.10
CA SER A 98 -13.69 15.52 2.28
C SER A 98 -13.20 14.14 1.87
N ALA A 99 -12.63 14.06 0.67
CA ALA A 99 -12.02 12.86 0.12
C ALA A 99 -10.63 13.15 -0.47
N PHE A 100 -9.79 12.12 -0.53
CA PHE A 100 -8.50 12.16 -1.22
C PHE A 100 -8.57 11.32 -2.49
N VAL A 101 -8.06 11.86 -3.60
CA VAL A 101 -8.03 11.19 -4.91
C VAL A 101 -6.61 11.26 -5.44
N ASN A 102 -5.98 10.11 -5.64
CA ASN A 102 -4.67 10.07 -6.30
C ASN A 102 -4.82 10.49 -7.76
N ILE A 103 -3.94 11.29 -8.32
CA ILE A 103 -3.95 11.64 -9.76
C ILE A 103 -2.71 11.12 -10.49
N MET A 104 -1.67 10.76 -9.74
CA MET A 104 -0.43 10.20 -10.25
C MET A 104 0.25 9.30 -9.21
N PHE A 105 1.23 8.54 -9.67
CA PHE A 105 2.09 7.71 -8.84
C PHE A 105 3.56 7.94 -9.21
N GLY A 106 4.46 7.80 -8.24
CA GLY A 106 5.90 7.94 -8.47
C GLY A 106 6.34 9.40 -8.59
N CYS A 107 7.61 9.62 -8.94
CA CYS A 107 8.17 10.96 -9.15
C CYS A 107 9.44 10.88 -9.99
N ASN A 108 9.62 11.80 -10.94
CA ASN A 108 10.83 11.90 -11.75
C ASN A 108 11.94 12.75 -11.11
N ASN A 109 11.66 13.42 -9.98
CA ASN A 109 12.64 14.25 -9.28
C ASN A 109 13.46 13.43 -8.28
N PHE A 110 14.78 13.43 -8.47
CA PHE A 110 15.74 12.72 -7.62
C PHE A 110 16.34 13.64 -6.56
N CYS A 111 15.47 14.20 -5.71
CA CYS A 111 15.93 15.02 -4.58
C CYS A 111 16.78 14.16 -3.64
N SER A 112 17.87 14.72 -3.11
CA SER A 112 18.84 14.02 -2.26
C SER A 112 18.25 13.32 -1.02
N TYR A 113 17.09 13.78 -0.56
CA TYR A 113 16.38 13.25 0.61
C TYR A 113 15.17 12.37 0.25
N CYS A 114 14.80 12.24 -1.03
CA CYS A 114 13.55 11.62 -1.46
C CYS A 114 13.72 10.12 -1.79
N ILE A 115 12.77 9.29 -1.34
CA ILE A 115 12.74 7.83 -1.58
C ILE A 115 11.71 7.44 -2.63
N VAL A 116 10.86 8.39 -3.03
CA VAL A 116 9.72 8.13 -3.90
C VAL A 116 10.18 7.53 -5.24
N PRO A 117 11.22 8.05 -5.92
CA PRO A 117 11.68 7.44 -7.18
C PRO A 117 12.11 5.98 -7.03
N TYR A 118 12.60 5.58 -5.85
CA TYR A 118 13.10 4.24 -5.58
C TYR A 118 12.04 3.25 -5.07
N THR A 119 10.96 3.74 -4.46
CA THR A 119 9.92 2.90 -3.82
C THR A 119 8.56 3.00 -4.48
N ARG A 120 8.37 3.99 -5.36
CA ARG A 120 7.15 4.21 -6.13
C ARG A 120 7.41 4.34 -7.63
N GLY A 121 8.66 4.25 -8.06
CA GLY A 121 9.05 4.27 -9.47
C GLY A 121 8.97 5.67 -10.10
N ARG A 122 9.08 5.71 -11.42
CA ARG A 122 8.90 6.93 -12.22
C ARG A 122 7.47 7.42 -12.15
N GLU A 123 7.33 8.71 -12.46
CA GLU A 123 6.03 9.37 -12.54
C GLU A 123 5.13 8.71 -13.60
N ARG A 124 3.90 8.40 -13.19
CA ARG A 124 2.84 7.88 -14.06
C ARG A 124 1.53 8.54 -13.67
N SER A 125 0.93 9.23 -14.62
CA SER A 125 -0.38 9.87 -14.43
C SER A 125 -1.51 8.86 -14.64
N ARG A 126 -2.57 8.99 -13.84
CA ARG A 126 -3.84 8.31 -14.11
C ARG A 126 -4.50 8.93 -15.34
N LYS A 127 -5.44 8.20 -15.95
CA LYS A 127 -6.25 8.75 -17.03
C LYS A 127 -7.21 9.80 -16.48
N ALA A 128 -7.35 10.93 -17.18
CA ALA A 128 -8.24 12.00 -16.78
C ALA A 128 -9.69 11.50 -16.60
N ASP A 129 -10.19 10.69 -17.53
CA ASP A 129 -11.55 10.14 -17.48
C ASP A 129 -11.79 9.26 -16.25
N ASP A 130 -10.78 8.52 -15.79
CA ASP A 130 -10.88 7.70 -14.57
C ASP A 130 -10.93 8.57 -13.32
N ILE A 131 -10.16 9.67 -13.30
CA ILE A 131 -10.20 10.66 -12.22
C ILE A 131 -11.56 11.36 -12.19
N ILE A 132 -12.05 11.83 -13.34
CA ILE A 132 -13.34 12.54 -13.46
C ILE A 132 -14.48 11.64 -12.98
N ARG A 133 -14.51 10.38 -13.42
CA ARG A 133 -15.52 9.41 -12.98
C ARG A 133 -15.50 9.19 -11.47
N GLU A 134 -14.32 9.05 -10.87
CA GLU A 134 -14.19 8.93 -9.41
C GLU A 134 -14.67 10.20 -8.68
N LEU A 135 -14.42 11.38 -9.22
CA LEU A 135 -14.91 12.65 -8.67
C LEU A 135 -16.44 12.76 -8.76
N GLU A 136 -17.05 12.33 -9.86
CA GLU A 136 -18.51 12.29 -10.04
C GLU A 136 -19.17 11.33 -9.03
N GLU A 137 -18.59 10.14 -8.84
CA GLU A 137 -19.04 9.18 -7.83
C GLU A 137 -18.97 9.76 -6.41
N LEU A 138 -17.90 10.50 -6.09
CA LEU A 138 -17.77 11.18 -4.80
C LEU A 138 -18.77 12.31 -4.62
N ALA A 139 -19.01 13.11 -5.66
CA ALA A 139 -20.02 14.17 -5.63
C ALA A 139 -21.43 13.58 -5.41
N ALA A 140 -21.76 12.48 -6.10
CA ALA A 140 -23.02 11.76 -5.94
C ALA A 140 -23.17 11.15 -4.54
N ALA A 141 -22.06 10.69 -3.93
CA ALA A 141 -22.02 10.20 -2.56
C ALA A 141 -22.07 11.31 -1.49
N GLY A 142 -22.11 12.60 -1.90
CA GLY A 142 -22.32 13.74 -1.01
C GLY A 142 -21.05 14.41 -0.48
N TYR A 143 -19.86 14.00 -0.95
CA TYR A 143 -18.61 14.70 -0.63
C TYR A 143 -18.62 16.13 -1.22
N LYS A 144 -18.06 17.10 -0.50
CA LYS A 144 -18.02 18.52 -0.89
C LYS A 144 -16.61 19.01 -1.20
N GLU A 145 -15.60 18.34 -0.65
CA GLU A 145 -14.20 18.69 -0.84
C GLU A 145 -13.43 17.49 -1.36
N VAL A 146 -12.58 17.72 -2.37
CA VAL A 146 -11.65 16.71 -2.85
C VAL A 146 -10.25 17.28 -2.91
N THR A 147 -9.32 16.58 -2.28
CA THR A 147 -7.89 16.87 -2.34
C THR A 147 -7.23 15.90 -3.32
N LEU A 148 -6.65 16.45 -4.39
CA LEU A 148 -5.87 15.67 -5.35
C LEU A 148 -4.49 15.35 -4.76
N LEU A 149 -4.10 14.08 -4.84
CA LEU A 149 -2.82 13.57 -4.37
C LEU A 149 -1.92 13.23 -5.56
N GLY A 150 -0.73 13.84 -5.62
CA GLY A 150 0.28 13.59 -6.65
C GLY A 150 1.66 13.91 -6.14
#